data_AF-A0A959DE51-F1
#
_entry.id   AF-A0A959DE51-F1
#
_cell.length_a   1.000
_cell.length_b   1.000
_cell.length_c   1.000
_cell.angle_alpha   90.00
_cell.angle_beta   90.00
_cell.angle_gamma   90.00
#
_symmetry.space_group_name_H-M   'P 1'
#
loop_
_entity.id
_entity.type
_entity.pdbx_description
1 polymer ?
#
loop_
_entity_poly.entity_id
_entity_poly.type
_entity_poly.pdbx_seq_one_letter_code
_entity_poly.pdbx_strand_id
1 'polypeptide(L)'
;MNDKNNSDNWIIRAALIFLLFVFLLRFMGRLFPFILGTLLVLAIGGGAFFLWDYLRKRRQARIRRTTVEGMSEERIEFCRGQIEKNQEEARQIRKSIKELKTQMATGEGLADKTREDGIRLIREFESELKLRQSKVSFFETALHKLEALQRNRLLTRSISDKELELKRLKEGHYEDLANMEELRSDVEMETLYLDTIDELSLKLNSSTSLENAESLRLELEEMTRELGGEGR
;
A
#
# COMPACT_ATOMS: atom_id res chain seq x y z
N MET A 1 49.99 51.94 53.97
CA MET A 1 50.92 50.99 53.32
C MET A 1 50.22 49.65 53.10
N ASN A 2 49.32 49.53 52.11
CA ASN A 2 48.66 48.25 51.81
C ASN A 2 48.37 47.99 50.31
N ASP A 3 48.69 48.94 49.41
CA ASP A 3 48.39 48.79 47.97
C ASP A 3 49.40 47.96 47.18
N LYS A 4 50.63 47.80 47.69
CA LYS A 4 51.68 47.07 46.95
C LYS A 4 51.43 45.55 46.90
N ASN A 5 50.82 44.97 47.95
CA ASN A 5 50.57 43.52 48.03
C ASN A 5 49.42 43.03 47.14
N ASN A 6 48.46 43.90 46.79
CA ASN A 6 47.31 43.53 45.96
C ASN A 6 47.66 43.55 44.46
N SER A 7 48.58 44.45 44.07
CA SER A 7 49.19 44.52 42.73
C SER A 7 49.93 43.22 42.36
N ASP A 8 50.76 42.69 43.26
CA ASP A 8 51.57 41.51 42.96
C ASP A 8 50.73 40.22 42.83
N ASN A 9 49.65 40.10 43.62
CA ASN A 9 48.72 38.96 43.54
C ASN A 9 47.87 38.97 42.26
N TRP A 10 47.53 40.14 41.72
CA TRP A 10 46.84 40.26 40.43
C TRP A 10 47.71 39.75 39.28
N ILE A 11 48.99 40.09 39.28
CA ILE A 11 49.93 39.69 38.23
C ILE A 11 50.13 38.17 38.24
N ILE A 12 50.27 37.57 39.43
CA ILE A 12 50.41 36.12 39.59
C ILE A 12 49.14 35.38 39.15
N ARG A 13 47.95 35.91 39.47
CA ARG A 13 46.66 35.33 39.02
C ARG A 13 46.49 35.43 37.50
N ALA A 14 46.86 36.57 36.90
CA ALA A 14 46.83 36.75 35.46
C ALA A 14 47.81 35.79 34.75
N ALA A 15 49.00 35.60 35.31
CA ALA A 15 49.99 34.65 34.79
C ALA A 15 49.49 33.20 34.87
N LEU A 16 48.85 32.79 35.97
CA LEU A 16 48.26 31.45 36.11
C LEU A 16 47.12 31.19 35.12
N ILE A 17 46.23 32.18 34.92
CA ILE A 17 45.14 32.07 33.94
C ILE A 17 45.70 31.97 32.51
N PHE A 18 46.72 32.76 32.19
CA PHE A 18 47.39 32.71 30.89
C PHE A 18 48.05 31.35 30.65
N LEU A 19 48.73 30.80 31.66
CA LEU A 19 49.40 29.50 31.57
C LEU A 19 48.40 28.34 31.43
N LEU A 20 47.26 28.40 32.15
CA LEU A 20 46.14 27.46 32.01
C LEU A 20 45.54 27.53 30.59
N PHE A 21 45.37 28.73 30.04
CA PHE A 21 44.84 28.95 28.69
C PHE A 21 45.77 28.38 27.61
N VAL A 22 47.09 28.59 27.75
CA VAL A 22 48.09 28.02 26.84
C VAL A 22 48.14 26.49 26.96
N PHE A 23 47.98 25.95 28.17
CA PHE A 23 47.94 24.49 28.39
C PHE A 23 46.69 23.85 27.75
N LEU A 24 45.52 24.48 27.90
CA LEU A 24 44.28 24.07 27.23
C LEU A 24 44.40 24.15 25.70
N LEU A 25 45.00 25.22 25.16
CA LEU A 25 45.27 25.36 23.72
C LEU A 25 46.18 24.25 23.18
N ARG A 26 47.22 23.87 23.94
CA ARG A 26 48.17 22.83 23.53
C ARG A 26 47.58 21.42 23.59
N PHE A 27 46.67 21.16 24.53
CA PHE A 27 45.96 19.88 24.64
C PHE A 27 44.84 19.75 23.58
N MET A 28 44.13 20.85 23.30
CA MET A 28 43.05 20.88 22.32
C MET A 28 43.57 20.77 20.87
N GLY A 29 44.76 21.31 20.58
CA GLY A 29 45.37 21.23 19.25
C GLY A 29 45.66 19.82 18.73
N ARG A 30 45.80 18.82 19.62
CA ARG A 30 46.08 17.42 19.23
C ARG A 30 44.81 16.58 19.02
N LEU A 31 43.70 16.93 19.69
CA LEU A 31 42.40 16.25 19.56
C LEU A 31 41.50 16.88 18.51
N PHE A 32 41.69 18.17 18.20
CA PHE A 32 40.94 18.89 17.17
C PHE A 32 40.91 18.19 15.80
N PRO A 33 42.02 17.65 15.24
CA PRO A 33 41.96 16.97 13.94
C PRO A 33 41.13 15.67 13.98
N PHE A 34 41.09 14.96 15.11
CA PHE A 34 40.29 13.75 15.25
C PHE A 34 38.79 14.06 15.34
N ILE A 35 38.41 15.05 16.15
CA ILE A 35 37.02 15.50 16.28
C ILE A 35 36.51 16.04 14.95
N LEU A 36 37.30 16.88 14.28
CA LEU A 36 36.97 17.43 12.96
C LEU A 36 36.83 16.32 11.91
N GLY A 37 37.73 15.31 11.94
CA GLY A 37 37.65 14.15 11.06
C GLY A 37 36.38 13.32 11.26
N THR A 38 36.00 13.01 12.51
CA THR A 38 34.76 12.28 12.80
C THR A 38 33.51 13.07 12.41
N LEU A 39 33.49 14.38 12.62
CA LEU A 39 32.39 15.25 12.23
C LEU A 39 32.23 15.29 10.71
N LEU A 40 33.34 15.32 9.98
CA LEU A 40 33.36 15.38 8.51
C LEU A 40 32.87 14.05 7.89
N VAL A 41 33.25 12.91 8.47
CA VAL A 41 32.72 11.59 8.05
C VAL A 41 31.22 11.48 8.33
N LEU A 42 30.75 11.94 9.49
CA LEU A 42 29.32 11.98 9.81
C LEU A 42 28.54 12.93 8.88
N ALA A 43 29.11 14.08 8.54
CA ALA A 43 28.48 15.03 7.63
C ALA A 43 28.36 14.47 6.21
N ILE A 44 29.42 13.81 5.71
CA ILE A 44 29.40 13.18 4.38
C ILE A 44 28.46 11.96 4.36
N GLY A 45 28.54 11.09 5.36
CA GLY A 45 27.69 9.91 5.47
C GLY A 45 26.21 10.27 5.63
N GLY A 46 25.91 11.22 6.51
CA GLY A 46 24.57 11.76 6.71
C GLY A 46 24.05 12.46 5.46
N GLY A 47 24.89 13.26 4.79
CA GLY A 47 24.56 13.91 3.53
C GLY A 47 24.24 12.91 2.41
N ALA A 48 25.06 11.86 2.26
CA ALA A 48 24.84 10.81 1.28
C ALA A 48 23.57 10.00 1.57
N PHE A 49 23.31 9.65 2.84
CA PHE A 49 22.08 8.98 3.26
C PHE A 49 20.85 9.85 3.00
N PHE A 50 20.92 11.14 3.32
CA PHE A 50 19.82 12.07 3.09
C PHE A 50 19.56 12.30 1.60
N LEU A 51 20.62 12.41 0.78
CA LEU A 51 20.48 12.47 -0.68
C LEU A 51 19.85 11.19 -1.22
N TRP A 52 20.31 10.01 -0.77
CA TRP A 52 19.75 8.71 -1.17
C TRP A 52 18.26 8.64 -0.82
N ASP A 53 17.88 8.95 0.42
CA ASP A 53 16.49 8.92 0.86
C ASP A 53 15.63 9.91 0.07
N TYR A 54 16.14 11.12 -0.18
CA TYR A 54 15.47 12.13 -1.01
C TYR A 54 15.28 11.67 -2.47
N LEU A 55 16.30 11.06 -3.07
CA LEU A 55 16.24 10.49 -4.42
C LEU A 55 15.30 9.28 -4.50
N ARG A 56 15.30 8.41 -3.48
CA ARG A 56 14.42 7.24 -3.39
C ARG A 56 12.95 7.65 -3.27
N LYS A 57 12.63 8.62 -2.41
CA LYS A 57 11.29 9.21 -2.28
C LYS A 57 10.82 9.84 -3.60
N ARG A 58 11.70 10.56 -4.30
CA ARG A 58 11.39 11.10 -5.65
C ARG A 58 11.12 10.02 -6.70
N ARG A 59 11.89 8.92 -6.71
CA ARG A 59 11.65 7.81 -7.64
C ARG A 59 10.33 7.10 -7.35
N GLN A 60 10.02 6.84 -6.07
CA GLN A 60 8.73 6.25 -5.69
C GLN A 60 7.54 7.15 -6.04
N ALA A 61 7.67 8.47 -5.84
CA ALA A 61 6.65 9.42 -6.25
C ALA A 61 6.45 9.44 -7.78
N ARG A 62 7.53 9.35 -8.57
CA ARG A 62 7.42 9.23 -10.04
C ARG A 62 6.72 7.94 -10.47
N ILE A 63 7.08 6.81 -9.86
CA ILE A 63 6.45 5.51 -10.19
C ILE A 63 4.95 5.53 -9.84
N ARG A 64 4.57 6.10 -8.68
CA ARG A 64 3.14 6.30 -8.34
C ARG A 64 2.43 7.19 -9.36
N ARG A 65 3.02 8.32 -9.76
CA ARG A 65 2.45 9.22 -10.79
C ARG A 65 2.25 8.57 -12.16
N THR A 66 3.06 7.58 -12.52
CA THR A 66 2.90 6.84 -13.79
C THR A 66 1.87 5.72 -13.71
N THR A 67 1.48 5.27 -12.52
CA THR A 67 0.42 4.27 -12.36
C THR A 67 -0.96 4.91 -12.45
N VAL A 68 -1.91 4.17 -13.04
CA VAL A 68 -3.32 4.57 -13.14
C VAL A 68 -3.95 4.87 -11.77
N GLU A 69 -3.45 4.23 -10.72
CA GLU A 69 -3.86 4.45 -9.32
C GLU A 69 -3.34 5.77 -8.76
N GLY A 70 -2.05 6.06 -8.90
CA GLY A 70 -1.50 7.33 -8.41
C GLY A 70 -2.02 8.55 -9.20
N MET A 71 -2.34 8.38 -10.49
CA MET A 71 -3.06 9.42 -11.25
C MET A 71 -4.49 9.65 -10.74
N SER A 72 -5.13 8.63 -10.17
CA SER A 72 -6.49 8.75 -9.60
C SER A 72 -6.47 9.46 -8.26
N GLU A 73 -5.53 9.11 -7.38
CA GLU A 73 -5.35 9.79 -6.08
C GLU A 73 -4.97 11.26 -6.25
N GLU A 74 -4.04 11.58 -7.15
CA GLU A 74 -3.63 12.97 -7.42
C GLU A 74 -4.81 13.82 -7.94
N ARG A 75 -5.69 13.23 -8.77
CA ARG A 75 -6.91 13.91 -9.25
C ARG A 75 -7.95 14.09 -8.15
N ILE A 76 -8.11 13.11 -7.26
CA ILE A 76 -9.00 13.20 -6.09
C ILE A 76 -8.52 14.32 -5.16
N GLU A 77 -7.23 14.35 -4.86
CA GLU A 77 -6.61 15.39 -4.04
C GLU A 77 -6.75 16.77 -4.69
N PHE A 78 -6.51 16.87 -5.99
CA PHE A 78 -6.74 18.10 -6.75
C PHE A 78 -8.19 18.58 -6.65
N CYS A 79 -9.18 17.69 -6.83
CA CYS A 79 -10.60 18.05 -6.68
C CYS A 79 -10.90 18.56 -5.27
N ARG A 80 -10.41 17.88 -4.22
CA ARG A 80 -10.59 18.30 -2.83
C ARG A 80 -9.98 19.69 -2.57
N GLY A 81 -8.76 19.94 -3.05
CA GLY A 81 -8.12 21.24 -2.94
C GLY A 81 -8.88 22.36 -3.67
N GLN A 82 -9.45 22.07 -4.85
CA GLN A 82 -10.29 23.04 -5.56
C GLN A 82 -11.61 23.30 -4.84
N ILE A 83 -12.24 22.29 -4.23
CA ILE A 83 -13.46 22.47 -3.42
C ILE A 83 -13.17 23.42 -2.26
N GLU A 84 -12.13 23.12 -1.46
CA GLU A 84 -11.76 23.92 -0.30
C GLU A 84 -11.44 25.37 -0.70
N LYS A 85 -10.62 25.56 -1.75
CA LYS A 85 -10.29 26.88 -2.27
C LYS A 85 -11.52 27.68 -2.69
N ASN A 86 -12.41 27.09 -3.49
CA ASN A 86 -13.60 27.80 -3.96
C ASN A 86 -14.62 28.05 -2.83
N GLN A 87 -14.69 27.18 -1.82
CA GLN A 87 -15.51 27.40 -0.62
C GLN A 87 -14.96 28.57 0.21
N GLU A 88 -13.64 28.66 0.40
CA GLU A 88 -13.01 29.76 1.12
C GLU A 88 -13.21 31.09 0.38
N GLU A 89 -12.95 31.14 -0.92
CA GLU A 89 -13.20 32.31 -1.75
C GLU A 89 -14.68 32.73 -1.69
N ALA A 90 -15.62 31.78 -1.71
CA ALA A 90 -17.05 32.07 -1.55
C ALA A 90 -17.39 32.65 -0.17
N ARG A 91 -16.74 32.18 0.91
CA ARG A 91 -16.90 32.77 2.26
C ARG A 91 -16.40 34.22 2.29
N GLN A 92 -15.25 34.50 1.68
CA GLN A 92 -14.69 35.84 1.59
C GLN A 92 -15.61 36.78 0.79
N ILE A 93 -16.10 36.35 -0.37
CA ILE A 93 -17.04 37.13 -1.18
C ILE A 93 -18.32 37.46 -0.38
N ARG A 94 -18.89 36.49 0.36
CA ARG A 94 -20.06 36.75 1.20
C ARG A 94 -19.78 37.79 2.28
N LYS A 95 -18.59 37.75 2.88
CA LYS A 95 -18.17 38.75 3.86
C LYS A 95 -18.09 40.14 3.22
N SER A 96 -17.45 40.26 2.06
CA SER A 96 -17.36 41.53 1.32
C SER A 96 -18.72 42.09 0.92
N ILE A 97 -19.66 41.24 0.45
CA ILE A 97 -21.04 41.65 0.15
C ILE A 97 -21.72 42.20 1.41
N LYS A 98 -21.58 41.50 2.55
CA LYS A 98 -22.17 41.94 3.82
C LYS A 98 -21.61 43.29 4.27
N GLU A 99 -20.29 43.44 4.21
CA GLU A 99 -19.61 44.70 4.58
C GLU A 99 -20.06 45.86 3.70
N LEU A 100 -20.10 45.69 2.37
CA LEU A 100 -20.61 46.68 1.43
C LEU A 100 -22.07 47.06 1.73
N LYS A 101 -22.94 46.07 1.94
CA LYS A 101 -24.35 46.30 2.28
C LYS A 101 -24.50 47.09 3.60
N THR A 102 -23.70 46.77 4.61
CA THR A 102 -23.72 47.49 5.89
C THR A 102 -23.21 48.93 5.73
N GLN A 103 -22.08 49.14 5.07
CA GLN A 103 -21.52 50.49 4.85
C GLN A 103 -22.48 51.39 4.07
N MET A 104 -23.17 50.83 3.07
CA MET A 104 -24.20 51.54 2.32
C MET A 104 -25.45 51.88 3.15
N ALA A 105 -25.81 51.03 4.11
CA ALA A 105 -26.97 51.26 4.98
C ALA A 105 -26.68 52.30 6.07
N THR A 106 -25.46 52.36 6.58
CA THR A 106 -25.04 53.30 7.64
C THR A 106 -24.53 54.63 7.11
N GLY A 107 -24.22 54.73 5.82
CA GLY A 107 -23.76 55.95 5.17
C GLY A 107 -24.91 56.95 4.96
N GLU A 108 -25.24 57.73 5.98
CA GLU A 108 -26.10 58.91 5.82
C GLU A 108 -25.41 59.94 4.92
N GLY A 109 -26.12 60.45 3.90
CA GLY A 109 -25.60 61.46 2.98
C GLY A 109 -24.67 60.93 1.87
N LEU A 110 -24.63 59.62 1.61
CA LEU A 110 -23.92 59.08 0.44
C LEU A 110 -24.46 59.70 -0.86
N ALA A 111 -23.56 60.18 -1.72
CA ALA A 111 -23.91 60.65 -3.05
C ALA A 111 -24.56 59.52 -3.88
N ASP A 112 -25.56 59.85 -4.70
CA ASP A 112 -26.31 58.88 -5.51
C ASP A 112 -25.40 58.00 -6.38
N LYS A 113 -24.35 58.60 -6.94
CA LYS A 113 -23.34 57.88 -7.73
C LYS A 113 -22.60 56.81 -6.92
N THR A 114 -22.20 57.11 -5.68
CA THR A 114 -21.53 56.15 -4.80
C THR A 114 -22.46 55.00 -4.40
N ARG A 115 -23.75 55.29 -4.23
CA ARG A 115 -24.77 54.27 -3.97
C ARG A 115 -24.97 53.37 -5.20
N GLU A 116 -25.03 53.94 -6.39
CA GLU A 116 -25.15 53.18 -7.65
C GLU A 116 -23.93 52.28 -7.89
N ASP A 117 -22.71 52.82 -7.71
CA ASP A 117 -21.46 52.06 -7.82
C ASP A 117 -21.41 50.90 -6.81
N GLY A 118 -21.87 51.13 -5.57
CA GLY A 118 -21.96 50.08 -4.55
C GLY A 118 -22.95 48.97 -4.91
N ILE A 119 -24.13 49.31 -5.44
CA ILE A 119 -25.12 48.33 -5.92
C ILE A 119 -24.54 47.51 -7.07
N ARG A 120 -23.86 48.17 -8.02
CA ARG A 120 -23.20 47.50 -9.14
C ARG A 120 -22.15 46.50 -8.64
N LEU A 121 -21.27 46.93 -7.73
CA LEU A 121 -20.22 46.08 -7.18
C LEU A 121 -20.79 44.87 -6.41
N ILE A 122 -21.87 45.06 -5.66
CA ILE A 122 -22.58 43.96 -4.99
C ILE A 122 -23.08 42.93 -6.02
N ARG A 123 -23.68 43.37 -7.14
CA ARG A 123 -24.14 42.45 -8.19
C ARG A 123 -22.99 41.66 -8.82
N GLU A 124 -21.85 42.31 -9.04
CA GLU A 124 -20.65 41.64 -9.56
C GLU A 124 -20.14 40.58 -8.57
N PHE A 125 -20.10 40.89 -7.27
CA PHE A 125 -19.77 39.90 -6.23
C PHE A 125 -20.80 38.76 -6.14
N GLU A 126 -22.10 39.04 -6.28
CA GLU A 126 -23.14 38.01 -6.26
C GLU A 126 -23.02 37.06 -7.47
N SER A 127 -22.67 37.58 -8.65
CA SER A 127 -22.36 36.78 -9.84
C SER A 127 -21.14 35.89 -9.61
N GLU A 128 -20.06 36.45 -9.07
CA GLU A 128 -18.84 35.70 -8.76
C GLU A 128 -19.09 34.63 -7.69
N LEU A 129 -19.89 34.93 -6.67
CA LEU A 129 -20.31 33.96 -5.65
C LEU A 129 -21.01 32.75 -6.28
N LYS A 130 -21.94 33.01 -7.21
CA LYS A 130 -22.66 31.95 -7.95
C LYS A 130 -21.71 31.12 -8.81
N LEU A 131 -20.68 31.74 -9.41
CA LEU A 131 -19.64 31.03 -10.15
C LEU A 131 -18.84 30.11 -9.22
N ARG A 132 -18.42 30.57 -8.04
CA ARG A 132 -17.69 29.74 -7.06
C ARG A 132 -18.52 28.57 -6.56
N GLN A 133 -19.81 28.79 -6.29
CA GLN A 133 -20.73 27.71 -5.90
C GLN A 133 -20.91 26.68 -7.01
N SER A 134 -21.02 27.12 -8.27
CA SER A 134 -21.10 26.22 -9.43
C SER A 134 -19.82 25.38 -9.58
N LYS A 135 -18.64 25.98 -9.36
CA LYS A 135 -17.35 25.27 -9.37
C LYS A 135 -17.27 24.23 -8.25
N VAL A 136 -17.69 24.57 -7.04
CA VAL A 136 -17.76 23.61 -5.91
C VAL A 136 -18.62 22.40 -6.30
N SER A 137 -19.84 22.63 -6.78
CA SER A 137 -20.75 21.55 -7.19
C SER A 137 -20.17 20.68 -8.32
N PHE A 138 -19.51 21.30 -9.30
CA PHE A 138 -18.80 20.58 -10.36
C PHE A 138 -17.70 19.67 -9.80
N PHE A 139 -16.83 20.20 -8.93
CA PHE A 139 -15.73 19.42 -8.36
C PHE A 139 -16.21 18.34 -7.39
N GLU A 140 -17.28 18.56 -6.62
CA GLU A 140 -17.92 17.53 -5.80
C GLU A 140 -18.44 16.38 -6.65
N THR A 141 -19.11 16.69 -7.77
CA THR A 141 -19.58 15.69 -8.72
C THR A 141 -18.42 14.91 -9.35
N ALA A 142 -17.35 15.60 -9.74
CA ALA A 142 -16.15 14.97 -10.28
C ALA A 142 -15.47 14.05 -9.25
N LEU A 143 -15.34 14.51 -8.00
CA LEU A 143 -14.79 13.75 -6.88
C LEU A 143 -15.57 12.46 -6.67
N HIS A 144 -16.89 12.53 -6.55
CA HIS A 144 -17.74 11.36 -6.36
C HIS A 144 -17.59 10.34 -7.50
N LYS A 145 -17.50 10.81 -8.75
CA LYS A 145 -17.27 9.93 -9.91
C LYS A 145 -15.89 9.27 -9.87
N LEU A 146 -14.85 10.01 -9.50
CA LEU A 146 -13.49 9.46 -9.39
C LEU A 146 -13.41 8.39 -8.28
N GLU A 147 -14.01 8.65 -7.11
CA GLU A 147 -14.06 7.68 -6.01
C GLU A 147 -14.89 6.43 -6.37
N ALA A 148 -15.98 6.60 -7.12
CA ALA A 148 -16.74 5.47 -7.65
C ALA A 148 -15.93 4.62 -8.64
N LEU A 149 -15.20 5.26 -9.57
CA LEU A 149 -14.32 4.57 -10.52
C LEU A 149 -13.18 3.82 -9.80
N GLN A 150 -12.60 4.41 -8.75
CA GLN A 150 -11.56 3.77 -7.96
C GLN A 150 -12.09 2.51 -7.25
N ARG A 151 -13.26 2.61 -6.59
CA ARG A 151 -13.91 1.45 -5.95
C ARG A 151 -14.24 0.36 -6.95
N ASN A 152 -14.77 0.74 -8.12
CA ASN A 152 -15.11 -0.22 -9.17
C ASN A 152 -13.87 -1.00 -9.65
N ARG A 153 -12.75 -0.30 -9.91
CA ARG A 153 -11.49 -0.95 -10.30
C ARG A 153 -10.97 -1.94 -9.25
N LEU A 154 -11.02 -1.56 -7.97
CA LEU A 154 -10.61 -2.44 -6.87
C LEU A 154 -11.48 -3.70 -6.82
N LEU A 155 -12.79 -3.53 -6.98
CA LEU A 155 -13.74 -4.64 -7.02
C LEU A 155 -13.48 -5.56 -8.22
N THR A 156 -13.28 -5.00 -9.42
CA THR A 156 -13.00 -5.78 -10.63
C THR A 156 -11.73 -6.62 -10.48
N ARG A 157 -10.66 -6.06 -9.88
CA ARG A 157 -9.45 -6.83 -9.59
C ARG A 157 -9.72 -7.97 -8.62
N SER A 158 -10.42 -7.70 -7.53
CA SER A 158 -10.79 -8.72 -6.55
C SER A 158 -11.60 -9.85 -7.19
N ILE A 159 -12.57 -9.51 -8.05
CA ILE A 159 -13.34 -10.51 -8.82
C ILE A 159 -12.41 -11.34 -9.70
N SER A 160 -11.52 -10.71 -10.47
CA SER A 160 -10.58 -11.42 -11.34
C SER A 160 -9.65 -12.36 -10.55
N ASP A 161 -9.17 -11.93 -9.39
CA ASP A 161 -8.32 -12.76 -8.52
C ASP A 161 -9.10 -13.98 -8.00
N LYS A 162 -10.37 -13.77 -7.62
CA LYS A 162 -11.26 -14.84 -7.15
C LYS A 162 -11.70 -15.80 -8.26
N GLU A 163 -11.88 -15.31 -9.48
CA GLU A 163 -12.12 -16.18 -10.64
C GLU A 163 -10.92 -17.09 -10.93
N LEU A 164 -9.70 -16.55 -10.79
CA LEU A 164 -8.48 -17.32 -10.98
C LEU A 164 -8.30 -18.36 -9.85
N GLU A 165 -8.59 -17.98 -8.61
CA GLU A 165 -8.61 -18.91 -7.46
C GLU A 165 -9.64 -20.04 -7.67
N LEU A 166 -10.86 -19.69 -8.09
CA LEU A 166 -11.91 -20.67 -8.41
C LEU A 166 -11.50 -21.62 -9.53
N LYS A 167 -10.83 -21.11 -10.57
CA LYS A 167 -10.34 -21.94 -11.67
C LYS A 167 -9.32 -22.97 -11.20
N ARG A 168 -8.39 -22.58 -10.33
CA ARG A 168 -7.39 -23.50 -9.74
C ARG A 168 -8.04 -24.58 -8.89
N LEU A 169 -9.04 -24.21 -8.08
CA LEU A 169 -9.79 -25.19 -7.29
C LEU A 169 -10.54 -26.20 -8.18
N LYS A 170 -11.11 -25.74 -9.30
CA LYS A 170 -11.77 -26.63 -10.27
C LYS A 170 -10.78 -27.56 -10.97
N GLU A 171 -9.58 -27.09 -11.30
CA GLU A 171 -8.52 -27.92 -11.88
C GLU A 171 -8.14 -29.05 -10.91
N GLY A 172 -7.96 -28.76 -9.62
CA GLY A 172 -7.73 -29.80 -8.60
C GLY A 172 -8.88 -30.81 -8.49
N HIS A 173 -10.14 -30.35 -8.61
CA HIS A 173 -11.28 -31.27 -8.61
C HIS A 173 -11.32 -32.23 -9.80
N TYR A 174 -10.78 -31.86 -10.97
CA TYR A 174 -10.72 -32.80 -12.10
C TYR A 174 -9.68 -33.89 -11.86
N GLU A 175 -8.56 -33.57 -11.21
CA GLU A 175 -7.57 -34.57 -10.79
C GLU A 175 -8.16 -35.50 -9.73
N ASP A 176 -8.84 -34.95 -8.72
CA ASP A 176 -9.52 -35.75 -7.70
C ASP A 176 -10.58 -36.68 -8.31
N LEU A 177 -11.37 -36.18 -9.27
CA LEU A 177 -12.39 -36.98 -9.95
C LEU A 177 -11.76 -38.09 -10.81
N ALA A 178 -10.64 -37.81 -11.48
CA ALA A 178 -9.90 -38.83 -12.23
C ALA A 178 -9.38 -39.93 -11.31
N ASN A 179 -8.77 -39.56 -10.18
CA ASN A 179 -8.30 -40.52 -9.16
C ASN A 179 -9.46 -41.34 -8.58
N MET A 180 -10.63 -40.73 -8.39
CA MET A 180 -11.83 -41.45 -7.93
C MET A 180 -12.35 -42.45 -8.96
N GLU A 181 -12.34 -42.09 -10.25
CA GLU A 181 -12.79 -43.00 -11.31
C GLU A 181 -11.78 -44.12 -11.56
N GLU A 182 -10.48 -43.84 -11.45
CA GLU A 182 -9.42 -44.85 -11.45
C GLU A 182 -9.62 -45.86 -10.31
N LEU A 183 -9.74 -45.36 -9.07
CA LEU A 183 -10.01 -46.21 -7.91
C LEU A 183 -11.30 -47.02 -8.06
N ARG A 184 -12.35 -46.42 -8.63
CA ARG A 184 -13.60 -47.13 -8.90
C ARG A 184 -13.41 -48.25 -9.91
N SER A 185 -12.69 -48.00 -11.00
CA SER A 185 -12.36 -49.01 -12.01
C SER A 185 -11.57 -50.17 -11.40
N ASP A 186 -10.59 -49.86 -10.55
CA ASP A 186 -9.79 -50.87 -9.86
C ASP A 186 -10.65 -51.76 -8.96
N VAL A 187 -11.56 -51.15 -8.18
CA VAL A 187 -12.49 -51.89 -7.31
C VAL A 187 -13.48 -52.74 -8.12
N GLU A 188 -14.01 -52.22 -9.23
CA GLU A 188 -14.90 -52.98 -10.13
C GLU A 188 -14.17 -54.20 -10.72
N MET A 189 -12.90 -54.04 -11.10
CA MET A 189 -12.06 -55.11 -11.59
C MET A 189 -11.78 -56.18 -10.51
N GLU A 190 -11.34 -55.77 -9.32
CA GLU A 190 -11.11 -56.67 -8.19
C GLU A 190 -12.38 -57.46 -7.82
N THR A 191 -13.55 -56.80 -7.84
CA THR A 191 -14.83 -57.46 -7.57
C THR A 191 -15.14 -58.56 -8.59
N LEU A 192 -14.94 -58.27 -9.89
CA LEU A 192 -15.16 -59.26 -10.96
C LEU A 192 -14.22 -60.47 -10.83
N TYR A 193 -12.97 -60.24 -10.44
CA TYR A 193 -12.02 -61.31 -10.16
C TYR A 193 -12.45 -62.17 -8.96
N LEU A 194 -12.89 -61.55 -7.86
CA LEU A 194 -13.40 -62.27 -6.70
C LEU A 194 -14.62 -63.12 -7.03
N ASP A 195 -15.58 -62.57 -7.79
CA ASP A 195 -16.76 -63.30 -8.27
C ASP A 195 -16.36 -64.51 -9.14
N THR A 196 -15.33 -64.36 -9.98
CA THR A 196 -14.79 -65.45 -10.82
C THR A 196 -14.12 -66.53 -9.98
N ILE A 197 -13.34 -66.15 -8.96
CA ILE A 197 -12.72 -67.08 -8.01
C ILE A 197 -13.79 -67.86 -7.24
N ASP A 198 -14.86 -67.18 -6.80
CA ASP A 198 -15.98 -67.82 -6.11
C ASP A 198 -16.72 -68.80 -7.02
N GLU A 199 -16.97 -68.45 -8.28
CA GLU A 199 -17.59 -69.35 -9.26
C GLU A 199 -16.73 -70.59 -9.52
N LEU A 200 -15.41 -70.42 -9.68
CA LEU A 200 -14.47 -71.53 -9.86
C LEU A 200 -14.38 -72.40 -8.60
N SER A 201 -14.41 -71.80 -7.40
CA SER A 201 -14.41 -72.51 -6.12
C SER A 201 -15.68 -73.34 -5.94
N LEU A 202 -16.84 -72.80 -6.35
CA LEU A 202 -18.11 -73.55 -6.38
C LEU A 202 -18.06 -74.70 -7.40
N LYS A 203 -17.51 -74.46 -8.60
CA LYS A 203 -17.33 -75.52 -9.62
C LYS A 203 -16.41 -76.64 -9.12
N LEU A 204 -15.28 -76.30 -8.48
CA LEU A 204 -14.35 -77.25 -7.86
C LEU A 204 -15.04 -78.11 -6.81
N ASN A 205 -15.84 -77.50 -5.91
CA ASN A 205 -16.60 -78.22 -4.88
C ASN A 205 -17.68 -79.16 -5.47
N SER A 206 -18.22 -78.83 -6.65
CA SER A 206 -19.24 -79.64 -7.34
C SER A 206 -18.65 -80.73 -8.26
N SER A 207 -17.38 -80.61 -8.66
CA SER A 207 -16.73 -81.54 -9.59
C SER A 207 -16.22 -82.79 -8.88
N THR A 208 -16.87 -83.93 -9.15
CA THR A 208 -16.58 -85.25 -8.56
C THR A 208 -15.54 -86.08 -9.35
N SER A 209 -14.78 -85.46 -10.26
CA SER A 209 -13.75 -86.10 -11.10
C SER A 209 -12.37 -85.49 -10.84
N LEU A 210 -11.38 -86.35 -10.52
CA LEU A 210 -10.00 -85.98 -10.18
C LEU A 210 -9.31 -85.14 -11.28
N GLU A 211 -9.63 -85.43 -12.55
CA GLU A 211 -9.02 -84.78 -13.72
C GLU A 211 -9.52 -83.35 -13.94
N ASN A 212 -10.79 -83.07 -13.62
CA ASN A 212 -11.37 -81.73 -13.72
C ASN A 212 -10.98 -80.83 -12.54
N ALA A 213 -10.72 -81.42 -11.37
CA ALA A 213 -10.24 -80.67 -10.21
C ALA A 213 -8.79 -80.18 -10.39
N GLU A 214 -7.97 -80.92 -11.15
CA GLU A 214 -6.56 -80.57 -11.39
C GLU A 214 -6.40 -79.44 -12.42
N SER A 215 -7.21 -79.42 -13.48
CA SER A 215 -7.23 -78.34 -14.47
C SER A 215 -7.75 -77.02 -13.89
N LEU A 216 -8.83 -77.06 -13.09
CA LEU A 216 -9.37 -75.89 -12.39
C LEU A 216 -8.39 -75.32 -11.35
N ARG A 217 -7.58 -76.18 -10.70
CA ARG A 217 -6.53 -75.75 -9.78
C ARG A 217 -5.40 -75.00 -10.50
N LEU A 218 -5.00 -75.48 -11.68
CA LEU A 218 -3.97 -74.83 -12.50
C LEU A 218 -4.43 -73.45 -12.99
N GLU A 219 -5.70 -73.32 -13.38
CA GLU A 219 -6.28 -72.04 -13.81
C GLU A 219 -6.37 -71.02 -12.66
N LEU A 220 -6.72 -71.48 -11.44
CA LEU A 220 -6.64 -70.65 -10.22
C LEU A 220 -5.19 -70.23 -9.89
N GLU A 221 -4.22 -71.11 -10.07
CA GLU A 221 -2.80 -70.83 -9.83
C GLU A 221 -2.22 -69.83 -10.86
N GLU A 222 -2.70 -69.89 -12.10
CA GLU A 222 -2.31 -68.96 -13.17
C GLU A 222 -2.86 -67.55 -12.90
N MET A 223 -4.17 -67.43 -12.58
CA MET A 223 -4.77 -66.13 -12.25
C MET A 223 -4.19 -65.52 -10.94
N THR A 224 -3.88 -66.33 -9.93
CA THR A 224 -3.24 -65.83 -8.71
C THR A 224 -1.78 -65.44 -8.90
N ARG A 225 -1.10 -65.98 -9.92
CA ARG A 225 0.26 -65.60 -10.29
C ARG A 225 0.30 -64.27 -11.06
N GLU A 226 -0.70 -64.00 -11.89
CA GLU A 226 -0.89 -62.69 -12.53
C GLU A 226 -1.12 -61.59 -11.48
N LEU A 227 -1.93 -61.86 -10.44
CA LEU A 227 -2.16 -60.95 -9.29
C LEU A 227 -0.90 -60.62 -8.47
N GLY A 228 0.06 -61.55 -8.34
CA GLY A 228 1.29 -61.33 -7.58
C GLY A 228 2.44 -60.72 -8.39
N GLY A 229 2.30 -60.60 -9.72
CA GLY A 229 3.36 -60.24 -10.66
C GLY A 229 3.43 -58.76 -11.05
N GLU A 230 2.33 -58.01 -10.91
CA GLU A 230 2.24 -56.60 -11.34
C GLU A 230 2.59 -55.58 -10.24
N GLY A 231 3.28 -56.03 -9.19
CA GLY A 231 3.78 -55.20 -8.08
C GLY A 231 5.30 -54.96 -8.09
N ARG A 232 5.90 -54.67 -9.24
CA ARG A 232 7.31 -54.22 -9.35
C ARG A 232 7.55 -53.17 -10.43
#